data_AF-A0A0G4IUP3-F1
#
_entry.id   AF-A0A0G4IUP3-F1
#
_cell.length_a   1.000
_cell.length_b   1.000
_cell.length_c   1.000
_cell.angle_alpha   90.00
_cell.angle_beta   90.00
_cell.angle_gamma   90.00
#
_symmetry.space_group_name_H-M   'P 1'
#
loop_
_entity.id
_entity.type
_entity.pdbx_description
1 polymer ?
#
loop_
_entity_poly.entity_id
_entity_poly.type
_entity_poly.pdbx_seq_one_letter_code
_entity_poly.pdbx_strand_id
1 'polypeptide(L)'
;MILYVTSRAVAVAAPVRAASPRRQRLHHWFRSFDIIARGTLYSWTSTYNSTSSDAHWPVSYAMRGEVPRASVTRFLCCCITMRVAFGTVTFHSGVLDGVTLYSPSVTSFIGPQPGDSDDPITGAVVVYNDDLCDPNGAASTTMVSGLIVLASTDAVTSASCSQETIYLNMVSRGAAGILLPGMLAVPGMLMFYQDGSRGARTRFSHTMCLRIQPTEVEYHAALAMAPHLNATIFPDPNVWGTMYASLPYQIFVRILPGLTLIVSGLLAMAFLVQHTAIMNDRYNEAVVASRRTGRRRLQFFLSIVDLPYAALVLETITATLAGAFLIVSGYSSNATLPASVVGFFTTLLTGWGMDCSLVSARLWAKKLADITPGRRPSLITRIVEGDFWIASVFLYLVPVVFDTLFSVCLATNIHSPGILASGPSITILLQLIISSNVIVGVVRYYRTVSGIHHNVRNAVERDASVDRLMIRLSRCALGLAISMLLSCSGSLMLGAAPRYAYTPNGYFVAATLFCTGRALDSAFRVLMFQPRRRDIHLQGRGTQPPPTLVASAKKKTTVFDQQQ
;
A
#
# COMPACT_ATOMS: atom_id res chain seq x y z
N MET A 1 -17.29 31.79 2.94
CA MET A 1 -18.17 32.64 3.77
C MET A 1 -18.55 32.02 5.12
N ILE A 2 -18.64 30.68 5.27
CA ILE A 2 -18.80 30.01 6.59
C ILE A 2 -17.46 29.91 7.39
N LEU A 3 -16.31 30.16 6.75
CA LEU A 3 -14.98 30.14 7.37
C LEU A 3 -14.47 31.49 7.90
N TYR A 4 -15.26 32.57 7.80
CA TYR A 4 -14.85 33.91 8.24
C TYR A 4 -15.37 34.27 9.65
N VAL A 5 -16.31 33.49 10.21
CA VAL A 5 -16.98 33.81 11.48
C VAL A 5 -16.34 33.07 12.68
N THR A 6 -15.47 32.09 12.46
CA THR A 6 -14.82 31.33 13.54
C THR A 6 -13.47 31.87 14.01
N SER A 7 -12.89 32.88 13.33
CA SER A 7 -11.56 33.40 13.69
C SER A 7 -11.55 34.46 14.80
N ARG A 8 -12.72 35.01 15.20
CA ARG A 8 -12.79 36.15 16.15
C ARG A 8 -13.25 35.84 17.58
N ALA A 9 -13.39 34.57 17.98
CA ALA A 9 -13.93 34.23 19.30
C ALA A 9 -12.92 33.71 20.35
N VAL A 10 -11.61 33.70 20.09
CA VAL A 10 -10.62 33.21 21.08
C VAL A 10 -9.41 34.14 21.21
N ALA A 11 -9.70 35.41 21.47
CA ALA A 11 -8.74 36.32 22.08
C ALA A 11 -9.42 36.88 23.33
N VAL A 12 -8.98 36.46 24.52
CA VAL A 12 -8.96 37.18 25.82
C VAL A 12 -8.65 36.18 26.97
N ALA A 13 -7.56 36.48 27.69
CA ALA A 13 -7.20 36.17 29.11
C ALA A 13 -6.86 34.74 29.61
N ALA A 14 -5.53 34.54 29.81
CA ALA A 14 -4.70 33.99 30.94
C ALA A 14 -5.31 33.24 32.19
N PRO A 15 -4.51 32.60 33.09
CA PRO A 15 -3.05 32.40 33.15
C PRO A 15 -2.57 30.94 33.36
N VAL A 16 -1.26 30.76 33.18
CA VAL A 16 -0.47 29.53 33.32
C VAL A 16 -0.23 29.19 34.80
N ARG A 17 -0.52 27.94 35.22
CA ARG A 17 0.06 27.33 36.43
C ARG A 17 0.95 26.15 36.06
N ALA A 18 2.08 26.06 36.76
CA ALA A 18 3.23 25.23 36.48
C ALA A 18 2.90 23.72 36.39
N ALA A 19 3.19 23.13 35.23
CA ALA A 19 3.28 21.68 35.06
C ALA A 19 4.74 21.30 34.78
N SER A 20 5.17 20.16 35.31
CA SER A 20 6.58 19.72 35.30
C SER A 20 7.23 19.75 33.90
N PRO A 21 8.54 20.06 33.81
CA PRO A 21 9.25 20.30 32.54
C PRO A 21 9.25 19.11 31.56
N ARG A 22 9.01 17.88 32.04
CA ARG A 22 8.81 16.68 31.18
C ARG A 22 7.44 16.66 30.47
N ARG A 23 6.38 17.21 31.10
CA ARG A 23 5.03 17.29 30.49
C ARG A 23 4.91 18.39 29.45
N GLN A 24 5.63 19.51 29.64
CA GLN A 24 5.64 20.60 28.65
C GLN A 24 6.32 20.20 27.33
N ARG A 25 7.40 19.39 27.36
CA ARG A 25 8.06 18.93 26.12
C ARG A 25 7.18 18.01 25.27
N LEU A 26 6.42 17.10 25.90
CA LEU A 26 5.45 16.24 25.20
C LEU A 26 4.28 17.06 24.63
N HIS A 27 3.77 18.03 25.38
CA HIS A 27 2.70 18.93 24.90
C HIS A 27 3.15 19.82 23.73
N HIS A 28 4.42 20.26 23.74
CA HIS A 28 5.01 21.03 22.64
C HIS A 28 5.20 20.16 21.40
N TRP A 29 5.66 18.91 21.56
CA TRP A 29 5.74 17.92 20.48
C TRP A 29 4.36 17.64 19.85
N PHE A 30 3.33 17.38 20.66
CA PHE A 30 1.98 17.14 20.13
C PHE A 30 1.34 18.37 19.46
N ARG A 31 1.62 19.59 19.94
CA ARG A 31 1.18 20.82 19.25
C ARG A 31 1.93 21.02 17.94
N SER A 32 3.25 20.81 17.91
CA SER A 32 4.03 20.87 16.68
C SER A 32 3.56 19.83 15.66
N PHE A 33 3.18 18.62 16.09
CA PHE A 33 2.59 17.60 15.19
C PHE A 33 1.18 17.92 14.71
N ASP A 34 0.29 18.47 15.55
CA ASP A 34 -1.05 18.92 15.13
C ASP A 34 -0.93 20.15 14.20
N ILE A 35 0.08 21.00 14.39
CA ILE A 35 0.43 22.12 13.48
C ILE A 35 1.04 21.60 12.17
N ILE A 36 1.88 20.56 12.19
CA ILE A 36 2.43 19.96 10.98
C ILE A 36 1.33 19.25 10.20
N ALA A 37 0.46 18.46 10.85
CA ALA A 37 -0.66 17.76 10.21
C ALA A 37 -1.72 18.73 9.66
N ARG A 38 -2.06 19.79 10.41
CA ARG A 38 -2.91 20.87 9.90
C ARG A 38 -2.19 21.71 8.86
N GLY A 39 -0.87 21.88 8.96
CA GLY A 39 -0.02 22.57 8.00
C GLY A 39 0.15 21.80 6.70
N THR A 40 0.15 20.47 6.71
CA THR A 40 0.11 19.64 5.49
C THR A 40 -1.26 19.73 4.82
N LEU A 41 -2.33 19.83 5.61
CA LEU A 41 -3.71 20.06 5.13
C LEU A 41 -3.99 21.51 4.68
N TYR A 42 -3.34 22.53 5.29
CA TYR A 42 -3.47 23.95 4.91
C TYR A 42 -2.49 24.39 3.81
N SER A 43 -1.28 23.82 3.75
CA SER A 43 -0.33 24.04 2.65
C SER A 43 -0.89 23.55 1.32
N TRP A 44 -1.78 22.56 1.33
CA TRP A 44 -2.58 22.15 0.17
C TRP A 44 -3.54 23.23 -0.36
N THR A 45 -3.81 24.28 0.42
CA THR A 45 -4.68 25.41 0.01
C THR A 45 -3.95 26.75 -0.14
N SER A 46 -2.68 26.85 0.26
CA SER A 46 -1.99 28.15 0.37
C SER A 46 -0.66 28.27 -0.39
N THR A 47 -0.14 27.20 -0.99
CA THR A 47 1.13 27.29 -1.73
C THR A 47 0.89 27.57 -3.22
N TYR A 48 0.25 28.71 -3.51
CA TYR A 48 0.31 29.39 -4.81
C TYR A 48 -0.01 30.87 -4.59
N ASN A 49 0.92 31.59 -3.96
CA ASN A 49 1.00 33.06 -4.02
C ASN A 49 2.28 33.53 -3.34
N SER A 50 3.42 33.42 -4.03
CA SER A 50 4.52 34.37 -3.96
C SER A 50 5.65 33.90 -4.86
N THR A 51 5.83 34.57 -6.00
CA THR A 51 7.10 35.08 -6.55
C THR A 51 6.88 35.37 -8.04
N SER A 52 6.72 36.65 -8.37
CA SER A 52 6.97 37.26 -9.68
C SER A 52 6.50 38.71 -9.61
N SER A 53 7.35 39.58 -9.07
CA SER A 53 7.29 41.02 -9.36
C SER A 53 7.64 41.27 -10.82
N ASP A 54 7.11 42.36 -11.37
CA ASP A 54 7.41 43.00 -12.66
C ASP A 54 6.56 42.58 -13.87
N ALA A 55 5.41 43.25 -14.02
CA ALA A 55 5.05 44.01 -15.24
C ALA A 55 3.66 44.68 -15.10
N HIS A 56 3.53 45.84 -15.71
CA HIS A 56 2.52 46.89 -15.51
C HIS A 56 1.18 46.71 -16.28
N TRP A 57 0.05 46.96 -15.58
CA TRP A 57 -1.29 47.49 -16.00
C TRP A 57 -2.25 46.67 -16.92
N PRO A 58 -3.59 46.93 -16.93
CA PRO A 58 -4.48 47.56 -15.92
C PRO A 58 -5.75 46.73 -15.58
N VAL A 59 -6.58 47.36 -14.74
CA VAL A 59 -7.72 46.89 -13.94
C VAL A 59 -9.07 46.90 -14.70
N SER A 60 -9.95 45.96 -14.31
CA SER A 60 -11.44 45.91 -14.43
C SER A 60 -12.06 44.99 -15.50
N TYR A 61 -12.70 43.89 -15.09
CA TYR A 61 -14.16 43.83 -14.87
C TYR A 61 -14.63 42.47 -14.34
N ALA A 62 -15.51 42.56 -13.34
CA ALA A 62 -16.69 41.75 -13.01
C ALA A 62 -16.66 40.20 -12.97
N MET A 63 -17.12 39.73 -11.81
CA MET A 63 -17.57 38.38 -11.47
C MET A 63 -18.34 37.66 -12.59
N ARG A 64 -17.87 36.47 -12.96
CA ARG A 64 -18.73 35.33 -13.29
C ARG A 64 -17.97 34.04 -12.94
N GLY A 65 -18.59 33.24 -12.08
CA GLY A 65 -18.01 32.01 -11.56
C GLY A 65 -17.99 30.93 -12.64
N GLU A 66 -16.82 30.72 -13.22
CA GLU A 66 -16.49 29.49 -13.93
C GLU A 66 -15.15 28.98 -13.40
N VAL A 67 -15.18 27.80 -12.79
CA VAL A 67 -13.97 27.07 -12.38
C VAL A 67 -13.23 26.68 -13.67
N PRO A 68 -11.97 27.10 -13.87
CA PRO A 68 -11.30 26.86 -15.14
C PRO A 68 -10.95 25.37 -15.25
N ARG A 69 -11.70 24.65 -16.11
CA ARG A 69 -11.37 23.29 -16.57
C ARG A 69 -9.97 23.19 -17.18
N ALA A 70 -9.36 24.32 -17.56
CA ALA A 70 -8.04 24.40 -18.18
C ALA A 70 -6.87 23.99 -17.27
N SER A 71 -7.00 24.07 -15.94
CA SER A 71 -5.88 23.80 -15.02
C SER A 71 -5.62 22.31 -14.84
N VAL A 72 -6.67 21.48 -14.86
CA VAL A 72 -6.55 20.02 -14.81
C VAL A 72 -6.04 19.46 -16.13
N THR A 73 -6.45 20.06 -17.26
CA THR A 73 -5.97 19.67 -18.59
C THR A 73 -4.50 20.02 -18.80
N ARG A 74 -3.98 21.13 -18.23
CA ARG A 74 -2.55 21.48 -18.33
C ARG A 74 -1.64 20.59 -17.50
N PHE A 75 -2.09 20.09 -16.34
CA PHE A 75 -1.33 19.09 -15.58
C PHE A 75 -1.32 17.73 -16.28
N LEU A 76 -2.39 17.39 -17.02
CA LEU A 76 -2.43 16.21 -17.90
C LEU A 76 -1.56 16.37 -19.16
N CYS A 77 -1.45 17.58 -19.72
CA CYS A 77 -0.76 17.82 -20.99
C CYS A 77 0.78 17.85 -20.86
N CYS A 78 1.32 18.15 -19.67
CA CYS A 78 2.77 18.11 -19.43
C CYS A 78 3.36 16.68 -19.33
N CYS A 79 2.51 15.64 -19.35
CA CYS A 79 2.95 14.24 -19.34
C CYS A 79 3.12 13.62 -20.74
N ILE A 80 3.01 14.43 -21.81
CA ILE A 80 3.01 13.94 -23.19
C ILE A 80 4.14 14.61 -23.95
N THR A 81 5.32 14.01 -23.91
CA THR A 81 6.24 13.79 -25.06
C THR A 81 7.54 13.15 -24.56
N MET A 82 7.56 11.83 -24.47
CA MET A 82 8.81 11.05 -24.50
C MET A 82 8.70 10.10 -25.69
N ARG A 83 8.96 10.61 -26.88
CA ARG A 83 9.21 9.79 -28.07
C ARG A 83 10.66 9.94 -28.45
N VAL A 84 11.49 9.13 -27.80
CA VAL A 84 12.75 8.71 -28.39
C VAL A 84 12.96 7.23 -28.00
N ALA A 85 12.12 6.37 -28.55
CA ALA A 85 12.43 4.95 -28.67
C ALA A 85 13.03 4.79 -30.07
N PHE A 86 14.24 4.27 -30.18
CA PHE A 86 14.92 4.14 -31.47
C PHE A 86 14.58 2.81 -32.15
N GLY A 87 14.05 1.83 -31.41
CA GLY A 87 13.64 0.55 -31.98
C GLY A 87 14.85 -0.28 -32.36
N THR A 88 15.71 -0.56 -31.39
CA THR A 88 17.10 -0.99 -31.62
C THR A 88 17.30 -2.48 -31.84
N VAL A 89 16.25 -3.30 -31.79
CA VAL A 89 16.24 -4.66 -32.34
C VAL A 89 15.63 -4.60 -33.73
N THR A 90 16.46 -4.79 -34.76
CA THR A 90 16.05 -4.80 -36.17
C THR A 90 16.24 -6.18 -36.76
N PHE A 91 15.20 -6.73 -37.35
CA PHE A 91 15.27 -8.01 -38.08
C PHE A 91 15.57 -7.75 -39.57
N HIS A 92 16.42 -8.58 -40.18
CA HIS A 92 16.95 -8.38 -41.54
C HIS A 92 16.56 -9.49 -42.53
N SER A 93 15.52 -10.27 -42.22
CA SER A 93 15.17 -11.45 -43.02
C SER A 93 13.70 -11.84 -42.88
N GLY A 94 13.17 -12.41 -43.96
CA GLY A 94 11.82 -13.00 -43.99
C GLY A 94 10.70 -11.97 -43.85
N VAL A 95 9.57 -12.39 -43.27
CA VAL A 95 8.37 -11.55 -43.07
C VAL A 95 8.61 -10.42 -42.05
N LEU A 96 9.70 -10.50 -41.28
CA LEU A 96 10.09 -9.50 -40.29
C LEU A 96 11.15 -8.52 -40.80
N ASP A 97 11.55 -8.60 -42.07
CA ASP A 97 12.58 -7.72 -42.61
C ASP A 97 12.22 -6.24 -42.44
N GLY A 98 13.14 -5.47 -41.84
CA GLY A 98 12.95 -4.06 -41.50
C GLY A 98 12.08 -3.78 -40.26
N VAL A 99 11.52 -4.80 -39.60
CA VAL A 99 10.77 -4.62 -38.35
C VAL A 99 11.73 -4.23 -37.24
N THR A 100 11.39 -3.16 -36.52
CA THR A 100 12.16 -2.60 -35.41
C THR A 100 11.34 -2.67 -34.12
N LEU A 101 11.91 -3.23 -33.06
CA LEU A 101 11.26 -3.37 -31.76
C LEU A 101 11.96 -2.52 -30.69
N TYR A 102 11.16 -1.86 -29.85
CA TYR A 102 11.67 -1.20 -28.65
C TYR A 102 12.27 -2.24 -27.68
N SER A 103 13.53 -2.02 -27.30
CA SER A 103 14.34 -3.05 -26.66
C SER A 103 15.33 -2.52 -25.61
N PRO A 104 14.84 -1.95 -24.49
CA PRO A 104 15.72 -1.55 -23.41
C PRO A 104 16.37 -2.77 -22.76
N SER A 105 17.48 -2.54 -22.06
CA SER A 105 18.07 -3.54 -21.16
C SER A 105 17.03 -4.02 -20.15
N VAL A 106 17.05 -5.31 -19.81
CA VAL A 106 16.09 -5.88 -18.85
C VAL A 106 16.23 -5.19 -17.48
N THR A 107 17.49 -4.97 -17.06
CA THR A 107 17.84 -4.19 -15.87
C THR A 107 19.06 -3.30 -16.16
N SER A 108 19.30 -2.28 -15.34
CA SER A 108 20.49 -1.43 -15.43
C SER A 108 21.78 -2.10 -14.94
N PHE A 109 21.70 -3.39 -14.56
CA PHE A 109 22.77 -4.16 -13.94
C PHE A 109 23.32 -5.28 -14.82
N ILE A 110 22.65 -5.58 -15.93
CA ILE A 110 23.04 -6.67 -16.82
C ILE A 110 23.37 -6.14 -18.21
N GLY A 111 24.53 -6.55 -18.72
CA GLY A 111 25.02 -6.20 -20.04
C GLY A 111 25.20 -4.69 -20.28
N PRO A 112 25.55 -4.33 -21.53
CA PRO A 112 25.74 -2.95 -21.94
C PRO A 112 24.46 -2.13 -21.84
N GLN A 113 24.62 -0.84 -21.52
CA GLN A 113 23.57 0.15 -21.46
C GLN A 113 23.69 1.13 -22.64
N PRO A 114 22.64 1.90 -22.98
CA PRO A 114 22.65 2.80 -24.15
C PRO A 114 23.73 3.89 -24.13
N GLY A 115 24.26 4.23 -22.96
CA GLY A 115 25.36 5.18 -22.80
C GLY A 115 26.74 4.54 -22.77
N ASP A 116 26.82 3.21 -22.75
CA ASP A 116 28.07 2.48 -22.82
C ASP A 116 28.52 2.46 -24.29
N SER A 117 29.79 2.75 -24.58
CA SER A 117 30.32 2.90 -25.96
C SER A 117 30.57 1.55 -26.66
N ASP A 118 29.57 0.67 -26.63
CA ASP A 118 29.62 -0.65 -27.27
C ASP A 118 29.04 -0.60 -28.69
N ASP A 119 29.54 -1.48 -29.56
CA ASP A 119 29.03 -1.62 -30.92
C ASP A 119 27.74 -2.46 -30.94
N PRO A 120 26.80 -2.18 -31.87
CA PRO A 120 25.64 -3.05 -32.10
C PRO A 120 26.06 -4.49 -32.46
N ILE A 121 25.33 -5.47 -31.95
CA ILE A 121 25.60 -6.89 -32.24
C ILE A 121 24.68 -7.34 -33.38
N THR A 122 25.28 -7.83 -34.47
CA THR A 122 24.53 -8.45 -35.58
C THR A 122 24.84 -9.94 -35.63
N GLY A 123 23.81 -10.77 -35.70
CA GLY A 123 24.00 -12.22 -35.77
C GLY A 123 22.72 -12.98 -36.10
N ALA A 124 22.88 -14.28 -36.30
CA ALA A 124 21.76 -15.20 -36.47
C ALA A 124 21.03 -15.41 -35.14
N VAL A 125 19.70 -15.54 -35.23
CA VAL A 125 18.80 -15.74 -34.11
C VAL A 125 18.56 -17.23 -33.90
N VAL A 126 18.54 -17.67 -32.65
CA VAL A 126 18.16 -19.03 -32.27
C VAL A 126 17.06 -18.97 -31.21
N VAL A 127 16.08 -19.86 -31.29
CA VAL A 127 15.01 -19.95 -30.29
C VAL A 127 15.47 -20.84 -29.14
N TYR A 128 15.28 -20.35 -27.92
CA TYR A 128 15.54 -21.10 -26.70
C TYR A 128 14.23 -21.36 -25.95
N ASN A 129 13.92 -22.65 -25.78
CA ASN A 129 12.68 -23.13 -25.16
C ASN A 129 12.90 -23.89 -23.85
N ASP A 130 14.16 -24.17 -23.50
CA ASP A 130 14.49 -24.90 -22.29
C ASP A 130 14.43 -23.99 -21.05
N ASP A 131 14.71 -24.57 -19.88
CA ASP A 131 14.81 -23.80 -18.63
C ASP A 131 15.97 -22.78 -18.71
N LEU A 132 15.65 -21.50 -18.52
CA LEU A 132 16.62 -20.41 -18.47
C LEU A 132 17.45 -20.42 -17.17
N CYS A 133 16.96 -21.11 -16.14
CA CYS A 133 17.57 -21.19 -14.83
C CYS A 133 18.54 -22.36 -14.67
N ASP A 134 18.48 -23.35 -15.54
CA ASP A 134 19.41 -24.48 -15.54
C ASP A 134 20.76 -24.06 -16.17
N PRO A 135 21.88 -24.07 -15.44
CA PRO A 135 23.20 -23.82 -16.04
C PRO A 135 23.64 -24.95 -16.99
N ASN A 136 23.14 -26.18 -16.80
CA ASN A 136 23.59 -27.41 -17.47
C ASN A 136 22.56 -27.98 -18.46
N GLY A 137 21.57 -27.17 -18.88
CA GLY A 137 20.44 -27.63 -19.67
C GLY A 137 20.80 -28.38 -20.95
N ALA A 138 19.86 -29.21 -21.42
CA ALA A 138 20.04 -30.16 -22.51
C ALA A 138 20.39 -29.53 -23.87
N ALA A 139 20.03 -28.27 -24.11
CA ALA A 139 20.54 -27.49 -25.23
C ALA A 139 22.07 -27.36 -25.14
N SER A 140 22.77 -28.10 -26.02
CA SER A 140 24.23 -28.07 -26.09
C SER A 140 24.75 -26.63 -26.22
N THR A 141 25.86 -26.31 -25.54
CA THR A 141 26.58 -25.02 -25.67
C THR A 141 26.79 -24.63 -27.14
N THR A 142 26.96 -25.62 -28.02
CA THR A 142 27.09 -25.45 -29.47
C THR A 142 25.85 -24.88 -30.18
N MET A 143 24.65 -24.98 -29.59
CA MET A 143 23.42 -24.41 -30.17
C MET A 143 23.24 -22.92 -29.90
N VAL A 144 23.96 -22.36 -28.92
CA VAL A 144 23.76 -20.97 -28.44
C VAL A 144 25.01 -20.10 -28.66
N SER A 145 26.19 -20.70 -28.66
CA SER A 145 27.46 -19.98 -28.76
C SER A 145 27.56 -19.10 -30.00
N GLY A 146 27.81 -17.80 -29.80
CA GLY A 146 27.95 -16.79 -30.86
C GLY A 146 26.64 -16.29 -31.48
N LEU A 147 25.49 -16.78 -31.00
CA LEU A 147 24.17 -16.47 -31.58
C LEU A 147 23.37 -15.51 -30.69
N ILE A 148 22.35 -14.88 -31.28
CA ILE A 148 21.36 -14.09 -30.56
C ILE A 148 20.23 -15.03 -30.12
N VAL A 149 20.03 -15.16 -28.82
CA VAL A 149 19.04 -16.04 -28.23
C VAL A 149 17.70 -15.32 -28.10
N LEU A 150 16.67 -15.81 -28.79
CA LEU A 150 15.28 -15.45 -28.53
C LEU A 150 14.67 -16.48 -27.58
N ALA A 151 14.50 -16.11 -26.31
CA ALA A 151 13.80 -16.98 -25.36
C ALA A 151 12.30 -17.01 -25.70
N SER A 152 11.66 -18.18 -25.65
CA SER A 152 10.21 -18.22 -25.76
C SER A 152 9.53 -17.64 -24.51
N THR A 153 8.29 -17.19 -24.69
CA THR A 153 7.42 -16.76 -23.59
C THR A 153 7.25 -17.83 -22.52
N ASP A 154 7.23 -19.10 -22.90
CA ASP A 154 7.10 -20.22 -21.97
C ASP A 154 8.38 -20.38 -21.14
N ALA A 155 9.55 -20.28 -21.77
CA ALA A 155 10.84 -20.27 -21.07
C ALA A 155 10.96 -19.07 -20.10
N VAL A 156 10.53 -17.88 -20.53
CA VAL A 156 10.57 -16.66 -19.70
C VAL A 156 9.59 -16.75 -18.51
N THR A 157 8.39 -17.30 -18.71
CA THR A 157 7.35 -17.35 -17.67
C THR A 157 7.54 -18.51 -16.69
N SER A 158 8.18 -19.59 -17.11
CA SER A 158 8.53 -20.73 -16.25
C SER A 158 9.83 -20.53 -15.46
N ALA A 159 10.67 -19.58 -15.86
CA ALA A 159 11.92 -19.27 -15.17
C ALA A 159 11.68 -18.91 -13.69
N SER A 160 12.27 -19.72 -12.80
CA SER A 160 12.15 -19.61 -11.34
C SER A 160 13.41 -19.04 -10.67
N CYS A 161 14.14 -18.19 -11.39
CA CYS A 161 15.38 -17.56 -10.94
C CYS A 161 15.40 -16.07 -11.33
N SER A 162 16.41 -15.35 -10.85
CA SER A 162 16.55 -13.91 -11.13
C SER A 162 16.98 -13.64 -12.58
N GLN A 163 16.73 -12.41 -13.04
CA GLN A 163 17.17 -11.95 -14.37
C GLN A 163 18.70 -11.97 -14.51
N GLU A 164 19.44 -11.71 -13.44
CA GLU A 164 20.91 -11.83 -13.44
C GLU A 164 21.37 -13.29 -13.57
N THR A 165 20.64 -14.25 -12.98
CA THR A 165 20.96 -15.68 -13.13
C THR A 165 20.69 -16.16 -14.55
N ILE A 166 19.55 -15.78 -15.14
CA ILE A 166 19.24 -16.04 -16.55
C ILE A 166 20.35 -15.50 -17.46
N TYR A 167 20.78 -14.27 -17.20
CA TYR A 167 21.85 -13.61 -17.95
C TYR A 167 23.17 -14.39 -17.86
N LEU A 168 23.63 -14.70 -16.65
CA LEU A 168 24.89 -15.41 -16.43
C LEU A 168 24.89 -16.81 -17.05
N ASN A 169 23.76 -17.53 -16.98
CA ASN A 169 23.62 -18.84 -17.60
C ASN A 169 23.82 -18.75 -19.12
N MET A 170 23.19 -17.77 -19.78
CA MET A 170 23.33 -17.58 -21.22
C MET A 170 24.73 -17.08 -21.64
N VAL A 171 25.33 -16.19 -20.84
CA VAL A 171 26.72 -15.76 -21.05
C VAL A 171 27.67 -16.95 -20.94
N SER A 172 27.49 -17.83 -19.96
CA SER A 172 28.33 -19.02 -19.78
C SER A 172 28.23 -20.00 -20.94
N ARG A 173 27.13 -19.97 -21.69
CA ARG A 173 26.90 -20.77 -22.90
C ARG A 173 27.39 -20.08 -24.18
N GLY A 174 27.98 -18.89 -24.06
CA GLY A 174 28.55 -18.14 -25.18
C GLY A 174 27.55 -17.35 -26.01
N ALA A 175 26.35 -17.06 -25.48
CA ALA A 175 25.37 -16.23 -26.20
C ALA A 175 25.96 -14.85 -26.55
N ALA A 176 25.78 -14.41 -27.80
CA ALA A 176 26.16 -13.06 -28.23
C ALA A 176 25.14 -12.02 -27.74
N GLY A 177 23.87 -12.38 -27.68
CA GLY A 177 22.81 -11.55 -27.15
C GLY A 177 21.60 -12.36 -26.71
N ILE A 178 20.73 -11.75 -25.90
CA ILE A 178 19.56 -12.38 -25.31
C ILE A 178 18.37 -11.45 -25.48
N LEU A 179 17.30 -11.95 -26.07
CA LEU A 179 16.03 -11.27 -26.26
C LEU A 179 14.97 -11.98 -25.41
N LEU A 180 14.45 -11.26 -24.41
CA LEU A 180 13.39 -11.75 -23.54
C LEU A 180 12.05 -11.09 -23.93
N PRO A 181 11.10 -11.82 -24.54
CA PRO A 181 9.81 -11.25 -24.90
C PRO A 181 8.93 -10.97 -23.68
N GLY A 182 8.23 -9.84 -23.71
CA GLY A 182 7.17 -9.48 -22.79
C GLY A 182 5.95 -8.95 -23.53
N MET A 183 4.85 -9.72 -23.54
CA MET A 183 3.67 -9.39 -24.36
C MET A 183 2.74 -8.34 -23.72
N LEU A 184 2.77 -8.20 -22.39
CA LEU A 184 1.76 -7.43 -21.64
C LEU A 184 2.26 -6.10 -21.09
N ALA A 185 3.57 -5.94 -20.90
CA ALA A 185 4.16 -4.82 -20.19
C ALA A 185 5.14 -4.06 -21.06
N VAL A 186 5.14 -2.72 -20.95
CA VAL A 186 6.18 -1.90 -21.59
C VAL A 186 7.54 -2.30 -21.01
N PRO A 187 8.50 -2.71 -21.84
CA PRO A 187 9.83 -3.15 -21.41
C PRO A 187 10.52 -2.15 -20.47
N GLY A 188 11.32 -2.67 -19.55
CA GLY A 188 12.17 -1.85 -18.67
C GLY A 188 11.58 -1.49 -17.31
N MET A 189 10.36 -1.94 -16.98
CA MET A 189 9.73 -1.69 -15.67
C MET A 189 10.59 -2.15 -14.48
N LEU A 190 11.33 -3.23 -14.65
CA LEU A 190 12.18 -3.83 -13.62
C LEU A 190 13.61 -3.28 -13.66
N MET A 191 13.83 -2.07 -14.19
CA MET A 191 15.19 -1.58 -14.46
C MET A 191 16.12 -1.59 -13.24
N PHE A 192 15.56 -1.38 -12.05
CA PHE A 192 16.31 -1.32 -10.80
C PHE A 192 16.30 -2.63 -10.00
N TYR A 193 15.78 -3.73 -10.56
CA TYR A 193 15.83 -5.04 -9.92
C TYR A 193 17.25 -5.59 -10.02
N GLN A 194 17.87 -5.86 -8.88
CA GLN A 194 19.21 -6.42 -8.76
C GLN A 194 19.27 -7.54 -7.72
N ASP A 195 20.19 -8.48 -7.89
CA ASP A 195 20.49 -9.51 -6.88
C ASP A 195 21.50 -9.01 -5.81
N GLY A 196 21.64 -7.68 -5.69
CA GLY A 196 22.59 -7.03 -4.80
C GLY A 196 23.98 -6.91 -5.45
N SER A 197 25.02 -7.44 -4.78
CA SER A 197 26.41 -7.22 -5.20
C SER A 197 26.84 -7.87 -6.53
N ARG A 198 25.98 -8.69 -7.13
CA ARG A 198 26.25 -9.42 -8.38
C ARG A 198 26.18 -8.51 -9.62
N GLY A 199 25.33 -7.48 -9.61
CA GLY A 199 25.15 -6.55 -10.73
C GLY A 199 26.42 -5.84 -11.20
N ALA A 200 27.39 -5.61 -10.30
CA ALA A 200 28.68 -5.01 -10.67
C ALA A 200 29.54 -5.92 -11.55
N ARG A 201 29.30 -7.24 -11.55
CA ARG A 201 30.07 -8.21 -12.35
C ARG A 201 29.44 -8.47 -13.72
N THR A 202 28.14 -8.26 -13.85
CA THR A 202 27.36 -8.56 -15.07
C THR A 202 27.28 -7.39 -16.05
N ARG A 203 27.48 -6.15 -15.59
CA ARG A 203 27.39 -4.97 -16.45
C ARG A 203 28.54 -4.85 -17.48
N PHE A 204 29.72 -5.39 -17.17
CA PHE A 204 30.90 -5.28 -18.03
C PHE A 204 30.99 -6.37 -19.12
N SER A 205 30.04 -7.31 -19.16
CA SER A 205 30.02 -8.32 -20.22
C SER A 205 29.41 -7.73 -21.49
N HIS A 206 30.01 -8.00 -22.65
CA HIS A 206 29.53 -7.52 -23.94
C HIS A 206 28.24 -8.21 -24.42
N THR A 207 27.80 -9.29 -23.78
CA THR A 207 26.54 -9.95 -24.14
C THR A 207 25.37 -9.04 -23.80
N MET A 208 24.59 -8.68 -24.82
CA MET A 208 23.39 -7.86 -24.68
C MET A 208 22.25 -8.66 -24.03
N CYS A 209 21.47 -8.05 -23.14
CA CYS A 209 20.28 -8.68 -22.56
C CYS A 209 19.11 -7.70 -22.57
N LEU A 210 18.23 -7.87 -23.55
CA LEU A 210 17.19 -6.90 -23.89
C LEU A 210 15.81 -7.48 -23.64
N ARG A 211 14.88 -6.63 -23.20
CA ARG A 211 13.47 -6.96 -23.09
C ARG A 211 12.75 -6.39 -24.30
N ILE A 212 12.10 -7.24 -25.09
CA ILE A 212 11.35 -6.81 -26.28
C ILE A 212 9.84 -6.96 -26.04
N GLN A 213 9.04 -6.11 -26.70
CA GLN A 213 7.58 -6.21 -26.71
C GLN A 213 7.08 -6.41 -28.14
N PRO A 214 7.19 -7.63 -28.70
CA PRO A 214 6.61 -7.93 -29.99
C PRO A 214 5.08 -8.00 -29.90
N THR A 215 4.40 -7.73 -31.01
CA THR A 215 3.00 -8.15 -31.21
C THR A 215 2.91 -9.68 -31.32
N GLU A 216 1.72 -10.25 -31.13
CA GLU A 216 1.53 -11.71 -31.29
C GLU A 216 1.97 -12.19 -32.67
N VAL A 217 1.67 -11.43 -33.72
CA VAL A 217 2.05 -11.74 -35.10
C VAL A 217 3.57 -11.73 -35.26
N GLU A 218 4.24 -10.68 -34.77
CA GLU A 218 5.70 -10.57 -34.85
C GLU A 218 6.40 -11.68 -34.04
N TYR A 219 5.88 -12.00 -32.86
CA TYR A 219 6.42 -13.06 -32.02
C TYR A 219 6.33 -14.43 -32.70
N HIS A 220 5.15 -14.80 -33.23
CA HIS A 220 4.99 -16.08 -33.92
C HIS A 220 5.81 -16.15 -35.20
N ALA A 221 5.91 -15.05 -35.95
CA ALA A 221 6.78 -14.96 -37.11
C ALA A 221 8.25 -15.15 -36.73
N ALA A 222 8.71 -14.54 -35.63
CA ALA A 222 10.08 -14.67 -35.15
C ALA A 222 10.40 -16.11 -34.73
N LEU A 223 9.48 -16.78 -34.03
CA LEU A 223 9.65 -18.19 -33.66
C LEU A 223 9.73 -19.11 -34.88
N ALA A 224 8.83 -18.91 -35.86
CA ALA A 224 8.76 -19.76 -37.05
C ALA A 224 9.98 -19.61 -37.97
N MET A 225 10.54 -18.40 -38.06
CA MET A 225 11.63 -18.08 -38.97
C MET A 225 13.02 -18.06 -38.31
N ALA A 226 13.11 -18.29 -36.99
CA ALA A 226 14.37 -18.15 -36.25
C ALA A 226 15.59 -18.81 -36.92
N PRO A 227 15.53 -20.05 -37.45
CA PRO A 227 16.68 -20.68 -38.12
C PRO A 227 17.24 -19.92 -39.33
N HIS A 228 16.49 -18.96 -39.87
CA HIS A 228 16.84 -18.14 -41.03
C HIS A 228 16.76 -16.63 -40.72
N LEU A 229 16.68 -16.26 -39.44
CA LEU A 229 16.49 -14.88 -39.01
C LEU A 229 17.82 -14.30 -38.55
N ASN A 230 18.21 -13.17 -39.13
CA ASN A 230 19.29 -12.34 -38.62
C ASN A 230 18.71 -11.10 -37.94
N ALA A 231 19.31 -10.70 -36.83
CA ALA A 231 18.95 -9.48 -36.11
C ALA A 231 20.19 -8.64 -35.78
N THR A 232 20.02 -7.32 -35.81
CA THR A 232 20.93 -6.38 -35.14
C THR A 232 20.29 -5.93 -33.85
N ILE A 233 21.05 -5.95 -32.76
CA ILE A 233 20.57 -5.60 -31.42
C ILE A 233 21.47 -4.55 -30.79
N PHE A 234 20.84 -3.60 -30.12
CA PHE A 234 21.47 -2.57 -29.29
C PHE A 234 20.47 -2.15 -28.20
N PRO A 235 20.87 -1.70 -27.00
CA PRO A 235 19.93 -1.32 -25.97
C PRO A 235 19.29 0.04 -26.24
N ASP A 236 17.96 0.12 -26.16
CA ASP A 236 17.23 1.39 -26.18
C ASP A 236 17.29 2.11 -24.81
N PRO A 237 17.16 3.45 -24.78
CA PRO A 237 16.92 4.20 -23.54
C PRO A 237 15.67 3.68 -22.81
N ASN A 238 15.82 3.43 -21.51
CA ASN A 238 14.72 2.95 -20.70
C ASN A 238 13.75 4.08 -20.31
N VAL A 239 12.53 4.04 -20.85
CA VAL A 239 11.49 5.05 -20.61
C VAL A 239 11.02 5.12 -19.16
N TRP A 240 11.22 4.05 -18.38
CA TRP A 240 10.86 4.04 -16.95
C TRP A 240 11.81 4.87 -16.11
N GLY A 241 13.07 5.07 -16.56
CA GLY A 241 14.04 5.87 -15.82
C GLY A 241 13.57 7.30 -15.59
N THR A 242 12.96 7.91 -16.60
CA THR A 242 12.46 9.30 -16.51
C THR A 242 11.20 9.39 -15.66
N MET A 243 10.30 8.42 -15.77
CA MET A 243 9.13 8.31 -14.91
C MET A 243 9.53 8.14 -13.44
N TYR A 244 10.45 7.21 -13.14
CA TYR A 244 10.92 6.96 -11.78
C TYR A 244 11.66 8.15 -11.22
N ALA A 245 12.46 8.88 -12.00
CA ALA A 245 13.09 10.12 -11.58
C ALA A 245 12.10 11.30 -11.43
N SER A 246 10.90 11.20 -12.00
CA SER A 246 9.95 12.32 -12.02
C SER A 246 9.47 12.70 -10.61
N LEU A 247 9.34 14.00 -10.39
CA LEU A 247 8.85 14.55 -9.12
C LEU A 247 7.45 14.02 -8.75
N PRO A 248 6.47 13.92 -9.67
CA PRO A 248 5.16 13.36 -9.33
C PRO A 248 5.25 11.93 -8.80
N TYR A 249 6.07 11.07 -9.43
CA TYR A 249 6.26 9.71 -8.96
C TYR A 249 6.86 9.69 -7.55
N GLN A 250 7.95 10.44 -7.34
CA GLN A 250 8.63 10.51 -6.05
C GLN A 250 7.71 11.05 -4.94
N ILE A 251 6.84 12.01 -5.23
CA ILE A 251 5.91 12.55 -4.23
C ILE A 251 4.75 11.59 -3.96
N PHE A 252 4.03 11.17 -5.00
CA PHE A 252 2.71 10.52 -4.84
C PHE A 252 2.78 8.99 -4.66
N VAL A 253 3.85 8.34 -5.10
CA VAL A 253 4.03 6.89 -4.89
C VAL A 253 4.95 6.62 -3.69
N ARG A 254 6.01 7.42 -3.54
CA ARG A 254 7.07 7.19 -2.54
C ARG A 254 6.90 8.02 -1.27
N ILE A 255 7.10 9.33 -1.34
CA ILE A 255 7.30 10.19 -0.16
C ILE A 255 6.02 10.31 0.66
N LEU A 256 4.91 10.71 0.04
CA LEU A 256 3.67 10.99 0.78
C LEU A 256 3.07 9.71 1.38
N PRO A 257 2.89 8.61 0.63
CA PRO A 257 2.40 7.36 1.22
C PRO A 257 3.37 6.79 2.26
N GLY A 258 4.68 6.82 1.99
CA GLY A 258 5.71 6.33 2.90
C GLY A 258 5.73 7.06 4.24
N LEU A 259 5.72 8.41 4.22
CA LEU A 259 5.65 9.22 5.43
C LEU A 259 4.34 9.01 6.20
N THR A 260 3.22 8.90 5.47
CA THR A 260 1.90 8.66 6.09
C THR A 260 1.88 7.32 6.83
N LEU A 261 2.47 6.27 6.25
CA LEU A 261 2.61 4.96 6.89
C LEU A 261 3.54 5.01 8.12
N ILE A 262 4.70 5.67 8.03
CA ILE A 262 5.61 5.83 9.17
C ILE A 262 4.91 6.59 10.31
N VAL A 263 4.27 7.71 10.01
CA VAL A 263 3.54 8.51 11.00
C VAL A 263 2.40 7.69 11.62
N SER A 264 1.68 6.91 10.82
CA SER A 264 0.61 6.03 11.32
C SER A 264 1.16 4.99 12.29
N GLY A 265 2.30 4.35 11.96
CA GLY A 265 2.95 3.39 12.86
C GLY A 265 3.47 4.02 14.16
N LEU A 266 4.03 5.23 14.10
CA LEU A 266 4.44 5.99 15.29
C LEU A 266 3.26 6.41 16.16
N LEU A 267 2.15 6.85 15.55
CA LEU A 267 0.91 7.17 16.26
C LEU A 267 0.30 5.92 16.89
N ALA A 268 0.33 4.78 16.20
CA ALA A 268 -0.13 3.50 16.74
C ALA A 268 0.64 3.13 18.01
N MET A 269 1.96 3.30 17.98
CA MET A 269 2.82 3.06 19.13
C MET A 269 2.50 4.03 20.27
N ALA A 270 2.35 5.33 19.97
CA ALA A 270 1.98 6.32 20.98
C ALA A 270 0.62 6.02 21.62
N PHE A 271 -0.37 5.60 20.83
CA PHE A 271 -1.69 5.22 21.32
C PHE A 271 -1.65 3.92 22.13
N LEU A 272 -0.83 2.94 21.73
CA LEU A 272 -0.60 1.72 22.50
C LEU A 272 0.00 2.04 23.88
N VAL A 273 1.00 2.90 23.94
CA VAL A 273 1.60 3.37 25.22
C VAL A 273 0.55 4.11 26.08
N GLN A 274 -0.30 4.92 25.48
CA GLN A 274 -1.36 5.61 26.21
C GLN A 274 -2.43 4.64 26.73
N HIS A 275 -2.86 3.67 25.95
CA HIS A 275 -3.83 2.67 26.39
C HIS A 275 -3.24 1.75 27.48
N THR A 276 -1.97 1.37 27.38
CA THR A 276 -1.29 0.59 28.44
C THR A 276 -1.14 1.39 29.73
N ALA A 277 -0.88 2.70 29.65
CA ALA A 277 -0.91 3.58 30.82
C ALA A 277 -2.32 3.63 31.47
N ILE A 278 -3.38 3.79 30.66
CA ILE A 278 -4.77 3.78 31.17
C ILE A 278 -5.11 2.45 31.85
N MET A 279 -4.73 1.32 31.23
CA MET A 279 -4.94 0.01 31.83
C MET A 279 -4.14 -0.18 33.11
N ASN A 280 -2.93 0.35 33.18
CA ASN A 280 -2.11 0.33 34.39
C ASN A 280 -2.76 1.11 35.53
N ASP A 281 -3.32 2.28 35.24
CA ASP A 281 -4.05 3.07 36.23
C ASP A 281 -5.27 2.29 36.74
N ARG A 282 -6.04 1.66 35.83
CA ARG A 282 -7.16 0.79 36.21
C ARG A 282 -6.73 -0.41 37.07
N TYR A 283 -5.58 -1.02 36.78
CA TYR A 283 -5.03 -2.09 37.61
C TYR A 283 -4.70 -1.58 39.02
N ASN A 284 -4.09 -0.40 39.11
CA ASN A 284 -3.73 0.22 40.39
C ASN A 284 -4.98 0.58 41.20
N GLU A 285 -6.04 1.04 40.55
CA GLU A 285 -7.35 1.32 41.18
C GLU A 285 -8.05 0.03 41.64
N ALA A 286 -7.98 -1.05 40.85
CA ALA A 286 -8.68 -2.31 41.12
C ALA A 286 -7.96 -3.22 42.13
N VAL A 287 -6.63 -3.16 42.21
CA VAL A 287 -5.83 -4.08 43.04
C VAL A 287 -5.11 -3.32 44.15
N VAL A 288 -5.43 -3.71 45.39
CA VAL A 288 -4.81 -3.21 46.62
C VAL A 288 -3.29 -3.33 46.54
N ALA A 289 -2.57 -2.26 46.93
CA ALA A 289 -1.12 -2.13 46.77
C ALA A 289 -0.31 -3.34 47.28
N SER A 290 -0.69 -3.90 48.43
CA SER A 290 -0.05 -5.07 49.05
C SER A 290 -0.17 -6.37 48.25
N ARG A 291 -1.11 -6.45 47.30
CA ARG A 291 -1.40 -7.64 46.49
C ARG A 291 -0.94 -7.50 45.04
N ARG A 292 -0.22 -6.42 44.70
CA ARG A 292 0.28 -6.17 43.34
C ARG A 292 1.50 -7.04 43.08
N THR A 293 1.41 -7.91 42.08
CA THR A 293 2.51 -8.76 41.62
C THR A 293 2.59 -8.71 40.10
N GLY A 294 3.79 -8.90 39.54
CA GLY A 294 3.99 -8.90 38.08
C GLY A 294 3.09 -9.91 37.36
N ARG A 295 2.95 -11.12 37.93
CA ARG A 295 2.06 -12.17 37.40
C ARG A 295 0.60 -11.75 37.37
N ARG A 296 0.07 -11.15 38.46
CA ARG A 296 -1.32 -10.66 38.50
C ARG A 296 -1.54 -9.49 37.55
N ARG A 297 -0.54 -8.62 37.41
CA ARG A 297 -0.59 -7.51 36.46
C ARG A 297 -0.63 -8.01 35.02
N LEU A 298 0.20 -9.00 34.68
CA LEU A 298 0.16 -9.65 33.36
C LEU A 298 -1.17 -10.36 33.12
N GLN A 299 -1.68 -11.13 34.10
CA GLN A 299 -2.99 -11.76 33.99
C GLN A 299 -4.13 -10.75 33.83
N PHE A 300 -4.08 -9.62 34.54
CA PHE A 300 -5.04 -8.54 34.40
C PHE A 300 -4.98 -7.92 33.01
N PHE A 301 -3.77 -7.63 32.50
CA PHE A 301 -3.62 -7.14 31.12
C PHE A 301 -4.15 -8.16 30.12
N LEU A 302 -3.74 -9.43 30.19
CA LEU A 302 -4.21 -10.48 29.29
C LEU A 302 -5.73 -10.68 29.33
N SER A 303 -6.37 -10.43 30.47
CA SER A 303 -7.84 -10.47 30.59
C SER A 303 -8.57 -9.29 29.94
N ILE A 304 -7.86 -8.21 29.60
CA ILE A 304 -8.41 -6.95 29.06
C ILE A 304 -7.87 -6.65 27.65
N VAL A 305 -6.83 -7.36 27.18
CA VAL A 305 -6.29 -7.21 25.84
C VAL A 305 -7.36 -7.63 24.83
N ASP A 306 -8.07 -6.64 24.32
CA ASP A 306 -9.01 -6.76 23.21
C ASP A 306 -8.29 -6.64 21.87
N LEU A 307 -9.00 -6.98 20.80
CA LEU A 307 -8.53 -6.87 19.40
C LEU A 307 -7.93 -5.50 19.01
N PRO A 308 -8.41 -4.33 19.49
CA PRO A 308 -7.81 -3.04 19.20
C PRO A 308 -6.33 -2.94 19.57
N TYR A 309 -5.89 -3.63 20.63
CA TYR A 309 -4.48 -3.64 21.03
C TYR A 309 -3.62 -4.43 20.05
N ALA A 310 -4.12 -5.58 19.59
CA ALA A 310 -3.46 -6.37 18.56
C ALA A 310 -3.33 -5.57 17.26
N ALA A 311 -4.40 -4.87 16.84
CA ALA A 311 -4.37 -4.01 15.66
C ALA A 311 -3.35 -2.87 15.79
N LEU A 312 -3.23 -2.22 16.96
CA LEU A 312 -2.22 -1.18 17.19
C LEU A 312 -0.79 -1.73 17.13
N VAL A 313 -0.53 -2.91 17.72
CA VAL A 313 0.78 -3.57 17.64
C VAL A 313 1.13 -3.92 16.20
N LEU A 314 0.18 -4.53 15.47
CA LEU A 314 0.35 -4.89 14.07
C LEU A 314 0.61 -3.65 13.21
N GLU A 315 -0.19 -2.59 13.33
CA GLU A 315 0.04 -1.34 12.58
C GLU A 315 1.38 -0.68 12.93
N THR A 316 1.82 -0.70 14.19
CA THR A 316 3.16 -0.22 14.56
C THR A 316 4.24 -0.94 13.76
N ILE A 317 4.15 -2.26 13.58
CA ILE A 317 5.16 -3.04 12.84
C ILE A 317 4.96 -2.87 11.34
N THR A 318 3.76 -3.17 10.83
CA THR A 318 3.51 -3.27 9.39
C THR A 318 3.54 -1.92 8.71
N ALA A 319 3.01 -0.85 9.34
CA ALA A 319 3.01 0.47 8.73
C ALA A 319 4.41 1.10 8.75
N THR A 320 5.18 0.92 9.83
CA THR A 320 6.56 1.42 9.84
C THR A 320 7.44 0.69 8.84
N LEU A 321 7.36 -0.65 8.74
CA LEU A 321 8.13 -1.43 7.78
C LEU A 321 7.73 -1.10 6.34
N ALA A 322 6.43 -1.08 6.02
CA ALA A 322 5.96 -0.73 4.67
C ALA A 322 6.31 0.71 4.30
N GLY A 323 6.19 1.65 5.25
CA GLY A 323 6.57 3.05 5.05
C GLY A 323 8.07 3.23 4.84
N ALA A 324 8.90 2.56 5.64
CA ALA A 324 10.36 2.56 5.47
C ALA A 324 10.78 1.95 4.13
N PHE A 325 10.17 0.81 3.76
CA PHE A 325 10.37 0.20 2.44
C PHE A 325 10.04 1.18 1.31
N LEU A 326 8.88 1.82 1.33
CA LEU A 326 8.52 2.82 0.32
C LEU A 326 9.54 3.95 0.26
N ILE A 327 9.91 4.54 1.40
CA ILE A 327 10.88 5.65 1.43
C ILE A 327 12.25 5.22 0.91
N VAL A 328 12.72 4.02 1.22
CA VAL A 328 14.04 3.54 0.79
C VAL A 328 14.01 3.09 -0.67
N SER A 329 13.19 2.09 -1.01
CA SER A 329 13.12 1.50 -2.36
C SER A 329 12.44 2.39 -3.40
N GLY A 330 11.52 3.26 -2.98
CA GLY A 330 10.72 4.05 -3.90
C GLY A 330 9.76 3.22 -4.75
N TYR A 331 9.34 2.03 -4.29
CA TYR A 331 8.44 1.14 -5.04
C TYR A 331 9.00 0.75 -6.42
N SER A 332 10.24 0.25 -6.43
CA SER A 332 11.02 -0.08 -7.64
C SER A 332 11.65 1.11 -8.38
N SER A 333 11.56 2.34 -7.85
CA SER A 333 12.11 3.53 -8.53
C SER A 333 13.62 3.72 -8.36
N ASN A 334 14.28 2.87 -7.59
CA ASN A 334 15.73 2.92 -7.38
C ASN A 334 16.25 1.54 -6.98
N ALA A 335 17.57 1.39 -7.01
CA ALA A 335 18.26 0.14 -6.71
C ALA A 335 18.87 0.11 -5.30
N THR A 336 18.24 0.72 -4.31
CA THR A 336 18.79 0.69 -2.93
C THR A 336 18.61 -0.65 -2.25
N LEU A 337 17.60 -1.44 -2.63
CA LEU A 337 17.31 -2.76 -2.06
C LEU A 337 17.44 -3.88 -3.11
N PRO A 338 17.81 -5.10 -2.69
CA PRO A 338 17.76 -6.27 -3.57
C PRO A 338 16.35 -6.58 -4.05
N ALA A 339 16.24 -7.18 -5.23
CA ALA A 339 14.99 -7.56 -5.87
C ALA A 339 14.12 -8.47 -4.99
N SER A 340 14.72 -9.38 -4.21
CA SER A 340 14.00 -10.25 -3.28
C SER A 340 13.27 -9.46 -2.18
N VAL A 341 13.90 -8.42 -1.66
CA VAL A 341 13.30 -7.53 -0.65
C VAL A 341 12.19 -6.69 -1.30
N VAL A 342 12.43 -6.18 -2.50
CA VAL A 342 11.41 -5.45 -3.26
C VAL A 342 10.19 -6.33 -3.54
N GLY A 343 10.39 -7.56 -3.98
CA GLY A 343 9.35 -8.55 -4.23
C GLY A 343 8.53 -8.86 -2.98
N PHE A 344 9.19 -9.09 -1.83
CA PHE A 344 8.49 -9.38 -0.57
C PHE A 344 7.59 -8.22 -0.10
N PHE A 345 8.06 -6.98 -0.23
CA PHE A 345 7.33 -5.80 0.22
C PHE A 345 6.48 -5.13 -0.87
N THR A 346 6.40 -5.70 -2.08
CA THR A 346 5.63 -5.13 -3.20
C THR A 346 4.15 -4.93 -2.84
N THR A 347 3.56 -5.84 -2.06
CA THR A 347 2.17 -5.68 -1.61
C THR A 347 2.02 -4.78 -0.40
N LEU A 348 3.08 -4.15 0.11
CA LEU A 348 3.06 -3.29 1.30
C LEU A 348 2.39 -3.95 2.52
N LEU A 349 2.55 -5.27 2.65
CA LEU A 349 1.95 -6.10 3.69
C LEU A 349 0.43 -5.90 3.77
N THR A 350 -0.25 -5.83 2.62
CA THR A 350 -1.69 -5.55 2.56
C THR A 350 -2.54 -6.59 3.26
N GLY A 351 -2.11 -7.85 3.33
CA GLY A 351 -2.81 -8.91 4.07
C GLY A 351 -2.88 -8.61 5.56
N TRP A 352 -1.75 -8.24 6.16
CA TRP A 352 -1.71 -7.81 7.57
C TRP A 352 -2.45 -6.50 7.81
N GLY A 353 -2.39 -5.59 6.82
CA GLY A 353 -3.22 -4.40 6.83
C GLY A 353 -4.72 -4.77 6.90
N MET A 354 -5.14 -5.73 6.08
CA MET A 354 -6.53 -6.14 6.00
C MET A 354 -7.10 -6.63 7.33
N ASP A 355 -6.31 -7.36 8.11
CA ASP A 355 -6.67 -7.77 9.46
C ASP A 355 -6.93 -6.58 10.38
N CYS A 356 -6.07 -5.57 10.35
CA CYS A 356 -6.26 -4.35 11.14
C CYS A 356 -7.54 -3.63 10.73
N SER A 357 -7.82 -3.61 9.44
CA SER A 357 -9.07 -3.09 8.87
C SER A 357 -10.31 -3.85 9.33
N LEU A 358 -10.24 -5.17 9.38
CA LEU A 358 -11.30 -6.04 9.88
C LEU A 358 -11.57 -5.77 11.37
N VAL A 359 -10.52 -5.60 12.18
CA VAL A 359 -10.66 -5.22 13.59
C VAL A 359 -11.34 -3.85 13.72
N SER A 360 -10.94 -2.86 12.90
CA SER A 360 -11.59 -1.55 12.86
C SER A 360 -13.07 -1.64 12.43
N ALA A 361 -13.37 -2.41 11.38
CA ALA A 361 -14.73 -2.65 10.91
C ALA A 361 -15.58 -3.34 11.99
N ARG A 362 -15.01 -4.32 12.70
CA ARG A 362 -15.65 -5.00 13.84
C ARG A 362 -15.96 -4.04 14.99
N LEU A 363 -15.01 -3.16 15.34
CA LEU A 363 -15.22 -2.15 16.36
C LEU A 363 -16.37 -1.21 15.97
N TRP A 364 -16.39 -0.77 14.70
CA TRP A 364 -17.46 0.07 14.16
C TRP A 364 -18.82 -0.63 14.21
N ALA A 365 -18.89 -1.88 13.74
CA ALA A 365 -20.11 -2.68 13.74
C ALA A 365 -20.70 -2.84 15.15
N LYS A 366 -19.87 -3.24 16.13
CA LYS A 366 -20.30 -3.35 17.53
C LYS A 366 -20.85 -2.03 18.08
N LYS A 367 -20.16 -0.91 17.83
CA LYS A 367 -20.62 0.41 18.28
C LYS A 367 -21.92 0.85 17.60
N LEU A 368 -22.11 0.47 16.33
CA LEU A 368 -23.34 0.75 15.60
C LEU A 368 -24.51 -0.09 16.14
N ALA A 369 -24.27 -1.37 16.47
CA ALA A 369 -25.26 -2.25 17.07
C ALA A 369 -25.74 -1.71 18.43
N ASP A 370 -24.82 -1.21 19.27
CA ASP A 370 -25.14 -0.58 20.57
C ASP A 370 -26.13 0.60 20.41
N ILE A 371 -26.03 1.37 19.32
CA ILE A 371 -26.84 2.58 19.07
C ILE A 371 -28.14 2.27 18.31
N THR A 372 -28.21 1.12 17.64
CA THR A 372 -29.38 0.72 16.83
C THR A 372 -29.99 -0.60 17.33
N PRO A 373 -30.39 -0.68 18.62
CA PRO A 373 -30.94 -1.90 19.17
C PRO A 373 -32.22 -2.32 18.43
N GLY A 374 -32.38 -3.63 18.19
CA GLY A 374 -33.58 -4.23 17.59
C GLY A 374 -33.54 -4.43 16.07
N ARG A 375 -32.52 -3.93 15.36
CA ARG A 375 -32.31 -4.29 13.94
C ARG A 375 -31.46 -5.54 13.81
N ARG A 376 -31.90 -6.47 12.95
CA ARG A 376 -31.12 -7.67 12.62
C ARG A 376 -29.89 -7.28 11.78
N PRO A 377 -28.66 -7.54 12.25
CA PRO A 377 -27.46 -7.28 11.46
C PRO A 377 -27.44 -8.18 10.20
N SER A 378 -26.81 -7.70 9.13
CA SER A 378 -26.64 -8.52 7.92
C SER A 378 -25.69 -9.69 8.22
N LEU A 379 -25.76 -10.77 7.43
CA LEU A 379 -24.89 -11.93 7.60
C LEU A 379 -23.41 -11.55 7.62
N ILE A 380 -22.98 -10.67 6.70
CA ILE A 380 -21.60 -10.18 6.63
C ILE A 380 -21.22 -9.42 7.90
N THR A 381 -22.10 -8.55 8.40
CA THR A 381 -21.86 -7.82 9.65
C THR A 381 -21.71 -8.78 10.83
N ARG A 382 -22.52 -9.83 10.91
CA ARG A 382 -22.41 -10.87 11.95
C ARG A 382 -21.09 -11.64 11.90
N ILE A 383 -20.63 -11.99 10.69
CA ILE A 383 -19.33 -12.64 10.48
C ILE A 383 -18.19 -11.72 10.93
N VAL A 384 -18.26 -10.42 10.59
CA VAL A 384 -17.27 -9.40 11.01
C VAL A 384 -17.32 -9.16 12.52
N GLU A 385 -18.52 -9.17 13.12
CA GLU A 385 -18.73 -9.02 14.57
C GLU A 385 -18.18 -10.20 15.39
N GLY A 386 -18.02 -11.36 14.77
CA GLY A 386 -17.48 -12.56 15.38
C GLY A 386 -18.53 -13.57 15.84
N ASP A 387 -19.78 -13.46 15.38
CA ASP A 387 -20.85 -14.42 15.74
C ASP A 387 -20.52 -15.84 15.29
N PHE A 388 -19.78 -15.97 14.18
CA PHE A 388 -19.38 -17.25 13.58
C PHE A 388 -17.87 -17.40 13.68
N TRP A 389 -17.38 -17.97 14.79
CA TRP A 389 -15.95 -17.99 15.10
C TRP A 389 -15.09 -18.59 13.98
N ILE A 390 -15.52 -19.69 13.34
CA ILE A 390 -14.79 -20.34 12.24
C ILE A 390 -14.66 -19.39 11.05
N ALA A 391 -15.78 -18.79 10.63
CA ALA A 391 -15.80 -17.87 9.51
C ALA A 391 -14.94 -16.63 9.79
N SER A 392 -14.98 -16.11 11.02
CA SER A 392 -14.11 -15.01 11.43
C SER A 392 -12.64 -15.40 11.39
N VAL A 393 -12.26 -16.58 11.89
CA VAL A 393 -10.86 -17.06 11.84
C VAL A 393 -10.37 -17.12 10.40
N PHE A 394 -11.15 -17.71 9.48
CA PHE A 394 -10.78 -17.72 8.06
C PHE A 394 -10.71 -16.32 7.45
N LEU A 395 -11.61 -15.42 7.84
CA LEU A 395 -11.63 -14.04 7.34
C LEU A 395 -10.35 -13.27 7.67
N TYR A 396 -9.72 -13.53 8.82
CA TYR A 396 -8.41 -12.96 9.19
C TYR A 396 -7.24 -13.76 8.58
N LEU A 397 -7.29 -15.09 8.64
CA LEU A 397 -6.14 -15.91 8.23
C LEU A 397 -5.90 -15.89 6.71
N VAL A 398 -6.96 -15.96 5.91
CA VAL A 398 -6.86 -16.12 4.45
C VAL A 398 -6.11 -14.95 3.78
N PRO A 399 -6.45 -13.66 4.03
CA PRO A 399 -5.71 -12.54 3.45
C PRO A 399 -4.22 -12.56 3.78
N VAL A 400 -3.88 -12.84 5.04
CA VAL A 400 -2.49 -12.86 5.52
C VAL A 400 -1.70 -13.98 4.85
N VAL A 401 -2.26 -15.19 4.80
CA VAL A 401 -1.59 -16.34 4.20
C VAL A 401 -1.37 -16.11 2.71
N PHE A 402 -2.39 -15.69 1.96
CA PHE A 402 -2.27 -15.49 0.52
C PHE A 402 -1.37 -14.30 0.16
N ASP A 403 -1.44 -13.18 0.88
CA ASP A 403 -0.52 -12.05 0.69
C ASP A 403 0.93 -12.45 0.99
N THR A 404 1.15 -13.19 2.08
CA THR A 404 2.50 -13.66 2.44
C THR A 404 3.03 -14.67 1.41
N LEU A 405 2.21 -15.61 0.95
CA LEU A 405 2.60 -16.56 -0.10
C LEU A 405 2.92 -15.84 -1.42
N PHE A 406 2.10 -14.87 -1.81
CA PHE A 406 2.34 -14.03 -2.98
C PHE A 406 3.67 -13.28 -2.86
N SER A 407 3.91 -12.61 -1.73
CA SER A 407 5.16 -11.91 -1.45
C SER A 407 6.38 -12.82 -1.44
N VAL A 408 6.26 -14.04 -0.89
CA VAL A 408 7.34 -15.04 -0.89
C VAL A 408 7.64 -15.52 -2.30
N CYS A 409 6.60 -15.78 -3.13
CA CYS A 409 6.76 -16.16 -4.53
C CYS A 409 7.54 -15.08 -5.30
N LEU A 410 7.15 -13.80 -5.15
CA LEU A 410 7.88 -12.69 -5.76
C LEU A 410 9.32 -12.57 -5.24
N ALA A 411 9.53 -12.72 -3.93
CA ALA A 411 10.85 -12.61 -3.31
C ALA A 411 11.83 -13.72 -3.76
N THR A 412 11.29 -14.89 -4.10
CA THR A 412 12.06 -16.07 -4.53
C THR A 412 12.08 -16.25 -6.05
N ASN A 413 11.46 -15.34 -6.81
CA ASN A 413 11.26 -15.44 -8.26
C ASN A 413 10.49 -16.69 -8.71
N ILE A 414 9.67 -17.28 -7.83
CA ILE A 414 8.83 -18.44 -8.18
C ILE A 414 7.52 -17.91 -8.78
N HIS A 415 7.34 -18.13 -10.09
CA HIS A 415 6.16 -17.67 -10.82
C HIS A 415 5.09 -18.75 -10.84
N SER A 416 4.35 -18.93 -9.74
CA SER A 416 3.17 -19.81 -9.72
C SER A 416 1.92 -19.03 -10.18
N PRO A 417 1.37 -19.29 -11.39
CA PRO A 417 0.25 -18.51 -11.92
C PRO A 417 -0.97 -18.55 -11.01
N GLY A 418 -1.22 -19.70 -10.37
CA GLY A 418 -2.32 -19.87 -9.44
C GLY A 418 -2.20 -18.96 -8.22
N ILE A 419 -1.01 -18.87 -7.60
CA ILE A 419 -0.79 -17.99 -6.43
C ILE A 419 -0.82 -16.52 -6.85
N LEU A 420 -0.17 -16.19 -7.98
CA LEU A 420 -0.09 -14.83 -8.50
C LEU A 420 -1.46 -14.26 -8.90
N ALA A 421 -2.37 -15.10 -9.39
CA ALA A 421 -3.75 -14.70 -9.66
C ALA A 421 -4.62 -14.71 -8.40
N SER A 422 -4.55 -15.77 -7.58
CA SER A 422 -5.49 -15.93 -6.45
C SER A 422 -5.24 -14.94 -5.32
N GLY A 423 -3.99 -14.65 -4.99
CA GLY A 423 -3.65 -13.76 -3.87
C GLY A 423 -4.26 -12.36 -4.00
N PRO A 424 -3.92 -11.58 -5.05
CA PRO A 424 -4.50 -10.27 -5.29
C PRO A 424 -6.03 -10.31 -5.44
N SER A 425 -6.56 -11.34 -6.12
CA SER A 425 -8.01 -11.46 -6.35
C SER A 425 -8.80 -11.60 -5.05
N ILE A 426 -8.32 -12.44 -4.13
CA ILE A 426 -8.95 -12.64 -2.82
C ILE A 426 -8.89 -11.34 -2.00
N THR A 427 -7.73 -10.67 -1.99
CA THR A 427 -7.55 -9.41 -1.25
C THR A 427 -8.47 -8.31 -1.77
N ILE A 428 -8.55 -8.13 -3.10
CA ILE A 428 -9.47 -7.16 -3.73
C ILE A 428 -10.92 -7.48 -3.38
N LEU A 429 -11.34 -8.74 -3.53
CA LEU A 429 -12.72 -9.15 -3.25
C LEU A 429 -13.11 -8.84 -1.79
N LEU A 430 -12.24 -9.21 -0.84
CA LEU A 430 -12.50 -8.96 0.58
C LEU A 430 -12.53 -7.46 0.89
N GLN A 431 -11.59 -6.67 0.37
CA GLN A 431 -11.57 -5.23 0.57
C GLN A 431 -12.83 -4.55 0.00
N LEU A 432 -13.33 -5.00 -1.17
CA LEU A 432 -14.59 -4.51 -1.74
C LEU A 432 -15.79 -4.84 -0.85
N ILE A 433 -15.90 -6.08 -0.37
CA ILE A 433 -17.00 -6.51 0.49
C ILE A 433 -17.02 -5.73 1.81
N ILE A 434 -15.86 -5.61 2.46
CA ILE A 434 -15.74 -4.99 3.78
C ILE A 434 -15.92 -3.48 3.68
N SER A 435 -15.28 -2.82 2.70
CA SER A 435 -15.46 -1.37 2.49
C SER A 435 -16.92 -1.03 2.20
N SER A 436 -17.59 -1.80 1.33
CA SER A 436 -19.02 -1.61 1.03
C SER A 436 -19.90 -1.76 2.27
N ASN A 437 -19.63 -2.79 3.09
CA ASN A 437 -20.38 -2.99 4.34
C ASN A 437 -20.18 -1.81 5.31
N VAL A 438 -18.93 -1.36 5.50
CA VAL A 438 -18.62 -0.21 6.37
C VAL A 438 -19.32 1.06 5.88
N ILE A 439 -19.31 1.35 4.57
CA ILE A 439 -20.01 2.51 4.00
C ILE A 439 -21.51 2.43 4.29
N VAL A 440 -22.13 1.28 4.06
CA VAL A 440 -23.55 1.07 4.37
C VAL A 440 -23.82 1.29 5.86
N GLY A 441 -22.93 0.81 6.74
CA GLY A 441 -23.02 1.04 8.19
C GLY A 441 -22.93 2.52 8.56
N VAL A 442 -21.99 3.27 7.98
CA VAL A 442 -21.85 4.71 8.19
C VAL A 442 -23.06 5.49 7.70
N VAL A 443 -23.58 5.19 6.51
CA VAL A 443 -24.80 5.83 5.97
C VAL A 443 -25.99 5.56 6.88
N ARG A 444 -26.13 4.33 7.39
CA ARG A 444 -27.18 3.98 8.35
C ARG A 444 -27.06 4.77 9.65
N TYR A 445 -25.85 4.90 10.19
CA TYR A 445 -25.59 5.72 11.37
C TYR A 445 -26.07 7.16 11.16
N TYR A 446 -25.66 7.81 10.07
CA TYR A 446 -26.07 9.20 9.79
C TYR A 446 -27.58 9.34 9.65
N ARG A 447 -28.25 8.40 8.99
CA ARG A 447 -29.73 8.40 8.87
C ARG A 447 -30.41 8.26 10.23
N THR A 448 -29.96 7.32 11.06
CA THR A 448 -30.54 7.10 12.39
C THR A 448 -30.32 8.31 13.30
N VAL A 449 -29.10 8.84 13.36
CA VAL A 449 -28.78 10.00 14.20
C VAL A 449 -29.56 11.24 13.74
N SER A 450 -29.68 11.47 12.42
CA SER A 450 -30.50 12.57 11.90
C SER A 450 -31.97 12.44 12.29
N GLY A 451 -32.53 11.23 12.25
CA GLY A 451 -33.91 10.96 12.69
C GLY A 451 -34.12 11.21 14.18
N ILE A 452 -33.21 10.70 15.03
CA ILE A 452 -33.26 10.92 16.48
C ILE A 452 -33.08 12.41 16.82
N HIS A 453 -32.15 13.10 16.15
CA HIS A 453 -31.92 14.53 16.34
C HIS A 453 -33.15 15.37 16.00
N HIS A 454 -33.92 14.96 14.99
CA HIS A 454 -35.16 15.62 14.63
C HIS A 454 -36.26 15.37 15.68
N ASN A 455 -36.36 14.14 16.20
CA ASN A 455 -37.44 13.72 17.09
C ASN A 455 -37.22 14.06 18.57
N VAL A 456 -35.97 14.19 19.02
CA VAL A 456 -35.60 14.27 20.46
C VAL A 456 -34.88 15.59 20.80
N ARG A 457 -35.02 16.63 19.96
CA ARG A 457 -34.27 17.89 20.07
C ARG A 457 -34.33 18.56 21.46
N ASN A 458 -35.40 18.30 22.23
CA ASN A 458 -35.67 18.96 23.52
C ASN A 458 -35.77 18.02 24.74
N ALA A 459 -35.59 16.69 24.60
CA ALA A 459 -36.02 15.74 25.64
C ALA A 459 -34.90 15.00 26.40
N VAL A 460 -33.65 15.03 25.95
CA VAL A 460 -32.54 14.30 26.59
C VAL A 460 -31.28 15.15 26.63
N GLU A 461 -30.68 15.30 27.83
CA GLU A 461 -29.34 15.87 27.99
C GLU A 461 -28.33 15.04 27.18
N ARG A 462 -27.71 15.67 26.18
CA ARG A 462 -26.71 15.01 25.35
C ARG A 462 -25.38 14.91 26.09
N ASP A 463 -24.83 13.71 26.19
CA ASP A 463 -23.42 13.55 26.52
C ASP A 463 -22.56 13.96 25.31
N ALA A 464 -22.16 15.23 25.30
CA ALA A 464 -21.30 15.82 24.25
C ALA A 464 -19.96 15.08 24.07
N SER A 465 -19.56 14.23 25.02
CA SER A 465 -18.36 13.40 24.88
C SER A 465 -18.58 12.15 24.03
N VAL A 466 -19.76 11.53 24.14
CA VAL A 466 -20.16 10.37 23.33
C VAL A 466 -20.41 10.80 21.88
N ASP A 467 -21.09 11.94 21.68
CA ASP A 467 -21.32 12.49 20.34
C ASP A 467 -20.00 12.77 19.60
N ARG A 468 -19.03 13.39 20.28
CA ARG A 468 -17.69 13.66 19.72
C ARG A 468 -16.96 12.38 19.34
N LEU A 469 -17.04 11.34 20.19
CA LEU A 469 -16.44 10.05 19.90
C LEU A 469 -17.09 9.40 18.67
N MET A 470 -18.41 9.37 18.59
CA MET A 470 -19.13 8.75 17.49
C MET A 470 -18.91 9.46 16.16
N ILE A 471 -18.87 10.80 16.14
CA ILE A 471 -18.51 11.58 14.95
C ILE A 471 -17.09 11.26 14.49
N ARG A 472 -16.13 11.11 15.42
CA ARG A 472 -14.76 10.71 15.07
C ARG A 472 -14.75 9.31 14.47
N LEU A 473 -15.38 8.34 15.11
CA LEU A 473 -15.43 6.96 14.64
C LEU A 473 -16.11 6.85 13.27
N SER A 474 -17.21 7.57 13.03
CA SER A 474 -17.90 7.55 11.73
C SER A 474 -17.04 8.13 10.60
N ARG A 475 -16.31 9.22 10.87
CA ARG A 475 -15.36 9.81 9.90
C ARG A 475 -14.19 8.88 9.62
N CYS A 476 -13.63 8.24 10.65
CA CYS A 476 -12.55 7.28 10.48
C CYS A 476 -13.02 6.04 9.72
N ALA A 477 -14.20 5.51 10.04
CA ALA A 477 -14.78 4.36 9.35
C ALA A 477 -15.06 4.67 7.87
N LEU A 478 -15.58 5.87 7.55
CA LEU A 478 -15.76 6.32 6.17
C LEU A 478 -14.43 6.46 5.43
N GLY A 479 -13.45 7.11 6.06
CA GLY A 479 -12.11 7.26 5.49
C GLY A 479 -11.42 5.93 5.23
N LEU A 480 -11.53 4.99 6.17
CA LEU A 480 -11.06 3.60 6.05
C LEU A 480 -11.71 2.90 4.85
N ALA A 481 -13.03 2.98 4.69
CA ALA A 481 -13.69 2.34 3.57
C ALA A 481 -13.32 2.96 2.21
N ILE A 482 -13.23 4.30 2.13
CA ILE A 482 -12.84 4.99 0.89
C ILE A 482 -11.38 4.66 0.53
N SER A 483 -10.49 4.60 1.51
CA SER A 483 -9.07 4.28 1.28
C SER A 483 -8.86 2.83 0.84
N MET A 484 -9.63 1.87 1.38
CA MET A 484 -9.70 0.51 0.82
C MET A 484 -10.14 0.51 -0.64
N LEU A 485 -11.20 1.24 -0.99
CA LEU A 485 -11.68 1.34 -2.38
C LEU A 485 -10.62 1.95 -3.29
N LEU A 486 -9.87 2.94 -2.81
CA LEU A 486 -8.76 3.53 -3.54
C LEU A 486 -7.65 2.51 -3.81
N SER A 487 -7.28 1.72 -2.80
CA SER A 487 -6.26 0.66 -2.92
C SER A 487 -6.71 -0.47 -3.87
N CYS A 488 -7.98 -0.89 -3.75
CA CYS A 488 -8.64 -1.81 -4.68
C CYS A 488 -8.62 -1.29 -6.11
N SER A 489 -8.92 -0.01 -6.33
CA SER A 489 -8.99 0.57 -7.67
C SER A 489 -7.63 0.52 -8.37
N GLY A 490 -6.55 0.83 -7.66
CA GLY A 490 -5.19 0.71 -8.20
C GLY A 490 -4.83 -0.73 -8.57
N SER A 491 -5.13 -1.67 -7.68
CA SER A 491 -4.87 -3.11 -7.89
C SER A 491 -5.71 -3.70 -9.03
N LEU A 492 -6.99 -3.33 -9.09
CA LEU A 492 -7.91 -3.75 -10.15
C LEU A 492 -7.47 -3.20 -11.51
N MET A 493 -6.93 -1.99 -11.57
CA MET A 493 -6.45 -1.42 -12.83
C MET A 493 -5.30 -2.25 -13.42
N LEU A 494 -4.40 -2.77 -12.59
CA LEU A 494 -3.32 -3.67 -13.01
C LEU A 494 -3.85 -4.98 -13.60
N GLY A 495 -4.92 -5.54 -13.03
CA GLY A 495 -5.52 -6.80 -13.50
C GLY A 495 -6.50 -6.65 -14.68
N ALA A 496 -7.35 -5.62 -14.66
CA ALA A 496 -8.43 -5.44 -15.63
C ALA A 496 -7.98 -4.73 -16.92
N ALA A 497 -6.92 -3.90 -16.84
CA ALA A 497 -6.41 -3.15 -17.98
C ALA A 497 -4.88 -3.23 -18.08
N PRO A 498 -4.28 -4.43 -18.15
CA PRO A 498 -2.83 -4.61 -18.06
C PRO A 498 -2.05 -3.84 -19.13
N ARG A 499 -2.55 -3.79 -20.38
CA ARG A 499 -1.91 -3.03 -21.47
C ARG A 499 -1.74 -1.54 -21.16
N TYR A 500 -2.68 -0.93 -20.45
CA TYR A 500 -2.56 0.45 -20.00
C TYR A 500 -1.76 0.53 -18.70
N ALA A 501 -2.07 -0.32 -17.72
CA ALA A 501 -1.51 -0.24 -16.38
C ALA A 501 -0.02 -0.57 -16.32
N TYR A 502 0.53 -1.30 -17.29
CA TYR A 502 1.96 -1.54 -17.46
C TYR A 502 2.63 -0.59 -18.46
N THR A 503 2.05 0.59 -18.70
CA THR A 503 2.75 1.74 -19.28
C THR A 503 3.25 2.66 -18.16
N PRO A 504 4.23 3.55 -18.40
CA PRO A 504 4.68 4.50 -17.39
C PRO A 504 3.54 5.31 -16.75
N ASN A 505 2.64 5.87 -17.57
CA ASN A 505 1.52 6.67 -17.07
C ASN A 505 0.47 5.82 -16.33
N GLY A 506 0.10 4.66 -16.88
CA GLY A 506 -0.88 3.80 -16.23
C GLY A 506 -0.36 3.23 -14.92
N TYR A 507 0.92 2.84 -14.86
CA TYR A 507 1.53 2.33 -13.65
C TYR A 507 1.63 3.40 -12.57
N PHE A 508 1.99 4.64 -12.95
CA PHE A 508 1.99 5.77 -12.02
C PHE A 508 0.64 5.93 -11.33
N VAL A 509 -0.45 5.92 -12.11
CA VAL A 509 -1.81 6.05 -11.59
C VAL A 509 -2.15 4.84 -10.71
N ALA A 510 -1.86 3.62 -11.17
CA ALA A 510 -2.17 2.39 -10.43
C ALA A 510 -1.46 2.37 -9.06
N ALA A 511 -0.15 2.60 -9.08
CA ALA A 511 0.70 2.63 -7.89
C ALA A 511 0.31 3.76 -6.95
N THR A 512 -0.04 4.95 -7.47
CA THR A 512 -0.50 6.07 -6.64
C THR A 512 -1.77 5.73 -5.90
N LEU A 513 -2.78 5.17 -6.60
CA LEU A 513 -4.04 4.75 -5.99
C LEU A 513 -3.80 3.66 -4.93
N PHE A 514 -2.98 2.66 -5.27
CA PHE A 514 -2.63 1.57 -4.39
C PHE A 514 -1.91 2.03 -3.12
N CYS A 515 -0.77 2.72 -3.26
CA CYS A 515 0.07 3.17 -2.15
C CYS A 515 -0.65 4.21 -1.28
N THR A 516 -1.32 5.19 -1.89
CA THR A 516 -2.07 6.21 -1.15
C THR A 516 -3.26 5.61 -0.42
N GLY A 517 -3.99 4.70 -1.08
CA GLY A 517 -5.09 3.95 -0.44
C GLY A 517 -4.59 3.19 0.78
N ARG A 518 -3.53 2.39 0.63
CA ARG A 518 -2.92 1.62 1.72
C ARG A 518 -2.44 2.50 2.88
N ALA A 519 -1.87 3.66 2.58
CA ALA A 519 -1.36 4.60 3.58
C ALA A 519 -2.48 5.31 4.35
N LEU A 520 -3.51 5.80 3.65
CA LEU A 520 -4.66 6.44 4.28
C LEU A 520 -5.46 5.45 5.13
N ASP A 521 -5.57 4.22 4.68
CA ASP A 521 -6.25 3.14 5.40
C ASP A 521 -5.58 2.90 6.77
N SER A 522 -4.25 2.80 6.82
CA SER A 522 -3.49 2.75 8.08
C SER A 522 -3.79 3.97 8.96
N ALA A 523 -3.72 5.18 8.40
CA ALA A 523 -3.96 6.41 9.15
C ALA A 523 -5.35 6.43 9.80
N PHE A 524 -6.40 6.08 9.05
CA PHE A 524 -7.77 6.07 9.57
C PHE A 524 -8.01 5.00 10.62
N ARG A 525 -7.43 3.79 10.48
CA ARG A 525 -7.49 2.73 11.50
C ARG A 525 -6.84 3.19 12.80
N VAL A 526 -5.63 3.74 12.72
CA VAL A 526 -4.89 4.22 13.91
C VAL A 526 -5.64 5.34 14.62
N LEU A 527 -6.18 6.30 13.86
CA LEU A 527 -6.99 7.39 14.41
C LEU A 527 -8.30 6.90 15.05
N MET A 528 -8.89 5.82 14.53
CA MET A 528 -10.08 5.20 15.11
C MET A 528 -9.80 4.71 16.55
N PHE A 529 -8.60 4.19 16.80
CA PHE A 529 -8.16 3.68 18.11
C PHE A 529 -7.54 4.75 19.01
N GLN A 530 -7.59 6.03 18.64
CA GLN A 530 -7.06 7.11 19.47
C GLN A 530 -7.71 7.10 20.86
N PRO A 531 -6.93 7.02 21.95
CA PRO A 531 -7.44 7.00 23.30
C PRO A 531 -8.15 8.31 23.64
N ARG A 532 -9.15 8.22 24.52
CA ARG A 532 -9.87 9.40 25.01
C ARG A 532 -8.92 10.19 25.92
N ARG A 533 -8.73 11.50 25.63
CA ARG A 533 -8.11 12.40 26.61
C ARG A 533 -9.01 12.42 27.85
N ARG A 534 -8.52 11.88 28.97
CA ARG A 534 -9.16 12.12 30.27
C ARG A 534 -8.99 13.61 30.54
N ASP A 535 -10.11 14.33 30.64
CA ASP A 535 -10.09 15.64 31.28
C ASP A 535 -9.76 15.37 32.75
N ILE A 536 -8.50 15.56 33.12
CA ILE A 536 -7.97 15.36 34.50
C ILE A 536 -8.64 16.34 35.49
N HIS A 537 -9.57 17.20 35.04
CA HIS A 537 -10.10 18.30 35.82
C HIS A 537 -11.32 18.03 36.71
N LEU A 538 -11.80 16.79 36.83
CA LEU A 538 -12.94 16.49 37.72
C LEU A 538 -12.72 15.26 38.60
N GLN A 539 -11.52 15.11 39.17
CA GLN A 539 -11.27 14.16 40.27
C GLN A 539 -11.74 14.73 41.63
N GLY A 540 -12.96 15.27 41.65
CA GLY A 540 -13.58 15.88 42.83
C GLY A 540 -15.02 15.47 43.11
N ARG A 541 -15.69 14.67 42.26
CA ARG A 541 -17.05 14.19 42.54
C ARG A 541 -17.30 12.77 42.05
N GLY A 542 -17.67 11.91 42.98
CA GLY A 542 -18.39 10.66 42.72
C GLY A 542 -17.52 9.41 42.70
N THR A 543 -17.40 8.76 43.84
CA THR A 543 -17.08 7.34 43.98
C THR A 543 -18.11 6.51 43.20
N GLN A 544 -17.83 6.19 41.93
CA GLN A 544 -18.45 5.03 41.32
C GLN A 544 -17.79 3.78 41.91
N PRO A 545 -18.55 2.83 42.47
CA PRO A 545 -17.98 1.59 42.97
C PRO A 545 -17.32 0.84 41.80
N PRO A 546 -16.15 0.20 42.02
CA PRO A 546 -15.48 -0.56 40.99
C PRO A 546 -16.39 -1.68 40.47
N PRO A 547 -16.30 -2.03 39.17
CA PRO A 547 -17.01 -3.21 38.66
C PRO A 547 -16.57 -4.40 39.49
N THR A 548 -17.52 -4.99 40.20
CA THR A 548 -17.30 -6.22 40.95
C THR A 548 -16.95 -7.29 39.93
N LEU A 549 -15.71 -7.79 39.97
CA LEU A 549 -15.33 -9.04 39.34
C LEU A 549 -16.14 -10.14 40.03
N VAL A 550 -17.37 -10.36 39.55
CA VAL A 550 -18.15 -11.54 39.91
C VAL A 550 -17.38 -12.71 39.35
N ALA A 551 -16.67 -13.42 40.22
CA ALA A 551 -16.09 -14.71 39.89
C ALA A 551 -17.21 -15.57 39.29
N SER A 552 -17.00 -16.08 38.09
CA SER A 552 -17.93 -17.02 37.45
C SER A 552 -18.03 -18.25 38.34
N ALA A 553 -19.04 -18.27 39.21
CA ALA A 553 -19.42 -19.45 39.95
C ALA A 553 -20.00 -20.42 38.91
N LYS A 554 -19.17 -21.39 38.49
CA LYS A 554 -19.63 -22.58 37.77
C LYS A 554 -20.70 -23.25 38.64
N LYS A 555 -21.96 -22.94 38.37
CA LYS A 555 -23.11 -23.63 38.96
C LYS A 555 -23.15 -25.02 38.33
N LYS A 556 -22.59 -26.02 39.02
CA LYS A 556 -22.85 -27.44 38.73
C LYS A 556 -24.33 -27.67 39.05
N THR A 557 -25.16 -27.71 38.01
CA THR A 557 -26.54 -28.15 38.13
C THR A 557 -26.53 -29.67 38.22
N THR A 558 -26.45 -30.21 39.43
CA THR A 558 -26.89 -31.59 39.71
C THR A 558 -28.41 -31.59 39.66
N VAL A 559 -28.95 -32.14 38.57
CA VAL A 559 -30.37 -32.50 38.45
C VAL A 559 -30.60 -33.68 39.38
N PHE A 560 -31.40 -33.47 40.42
CA PHE A 560 -31.95 -34.55 41.24
C PHE A 560 -33.28 -34.96 40.60
N ASP A 561 -33.35 -36.18 40.11
CA ASP A 561 -34.60 -36.87 39.80
C ASP A 561 -35.39 -37.09 41.09
N GLN A 562 -36.62 -36.60 41.13
CA GLN A 562 -37.67 -37.16 41.99
C GLN A 562 -38.88 -37.46 41.12
N GLN A 563 -39.08 -38.76 40.89
CA GLN A 563 -40.31 -39.35 40.37
C GLN A 563 -41.44 -39.20 41.40
N GLN A 564 -42.60 -38.74 40.94
CA GLN A 564 -43.91 -39.20 41.37
C GLN A 564 -44.76 -39.42 40.12
#